data_AF-A0A0L6U6X9-F1
#
_entry.id   AF-A0A0L6U6X9-F1
#
_cell.length_a   1.000
_cell.length_b   1.000
_cell.length_c   1.000
_cell.angle_alpha   90.00
_cell.angle_beta   90.00
_cell.angle_gamma   90.00
#
_symmetry.space_group_name_H-M   'P 1'
#
loop_
_entity.id
_entity.type
_entity.pdbx_description
1 polymer ?
#
loop_
_entity_poly.entity_id
_entity_poly.type
_entity_poly.pdbx_seq_one_letter_code
_entity_poly.pdbx_strand_id
1 'polypeptide(L)'
;MMHMLAKERAQKLATEENLCQTQARLDAAVGQQNQNPPQITPPTTSSTNSMVLAKPQPFNGTQGAAAESLVGQAATWSQQYLRKFFNTEEVAFDKFLHGFKFSFFDHNCQHCAEVALQFIRQTVTVLAYMQEFNSHDRAVGWADAPLMSLYQHGLKENSQLAMQWL
;
A
#
# COMPACT_ATOMS: atom_id res chain seq x y z
N MET A 1 3.42 -9.18 -29.60
CA MET A 1 3.48 -9.84 -28.29
C MET A 1 4.90 -9.80 -27.68
N MET A 2 5.96 -10.16 -28.42
CA MET A 2 7.36 -10.09 -27.92
C MET A 2 7.81 -8.70 -27.42
N HIS A 3 7.38 -7.61 -28.06
CA HIS A 3 7.76 -6.25 -27.68
C HIS A 3 7.23 -5.82 -26.28
N MET A 4 6.09 -6.37 -25.85
CA MET A 4 5.48 -6.03 -24.56
C MET A 4 6.26 -6.68 -23.40
N LEU A 5 6.63 -7.95 -23.59
CA LEU A 5 7.46 -8.71 -22.65
C LEU A 5 8.88 -8.14 -22.52
N ALA A 6 9.45 -7.61 -23.61
CA ALA A 6 10.75 -6.95 -23.56
C ALA A 6 10.72 -5.67 -22.71
N LYS A 7 9.65 -4.87 -22.82
CA LYS A 7 9.48 -3.64 -22.05
C LYS A 7 9.28 -3.92 -20.55
N GLU A 8 8.51 -4.93 -20.22
CA GLU A 8 8.29 -5.37 -18.84
C GLU A 8 9.58 -5.87 -18.18
N ARG A 9 10.37 -6.68 -18.90
CA ARG A 9 11.68 -7.13 -18.42
C ARG A 9 12.66 -5.98 -18.21
N ALA A 10 12.67 -4.99 -19.09
CA ALA A 10 13.51 -3.80 -18.95
C ALA A 10 13.13 -2.96 -17.73
N GLN A 11 11.83 -2.78 -17.46
CA GLN A 11 11.36 -2.07 -16.26
C GLN A 11 11.69 -2.80 -14.97
N LYS A 12 11.53 -4.12 -14.96
CA LYS A 12 11.89 -4.94 -13.79
C LYS A 12 13.39 -4.84 -13.47
N LEU A 13 14.24 -4.94 -14.51
CA LEU A 13 15.69 -4.85 -14.34
C LEU A 13 16.13 -3.47 -13.81
N ALA A 14 15.56 -2.39 -14.34
CA ALA A 14 15.84 -1.03 -13.87
C ALA A 14 15.44 -0.81 -12.40
N THR A 15 14.38 -1.48 -11.96
CA THR A 15 13.89 -1.38 -10.58
C THR A 15 14.80 -2.14 -9.61
N GLU A 16 15.24 -3.35 -9.99
CA GLU A 16 16.21 -4.14 -9.21
C GLU A 16 17.57 -3.44 -9.11
N GLU A 17 18.06 -2.83 -10.20
CA GLU A 17 19.32 -2.08 -10.18
C GLU A 17 19.27 -0.86 -9.23
N ASN A 18 18.16 -0.12 -9.24
CA ASN A 18 17.99 1.03 -8.35
C ASN A 18 18.01 0.63 -6.87
N LEU A 19 17.40 -0.52 -6.54
CA LEU A 19 17.41 -1.07 -5.19
C LEU A 19 18.83 -1.47 -4.76
N CYS A 20 19.56 -2.17 -5.62
CA CYS A 20 20.95 -2.56 -5.36
C CYS A 20 21.88 -1.34 -5.17
N GLN A 21 21.75 -0.31 -6.00
CA GLN A 21 22.54 0.92 -5.85
C GLN A 21 22.23 1.65 -4.55
N THR A 22 20.95 1.71 -4.16
CA THR A 22 20.55 2.36 -2.91
C THR A 22 21.13 1.63 -1.71
N GLN A 23 21.12 0.29 -1.73
CA GLN A 23 21.74 -0.52 -0.68
C GLN A 23 23.26 -0.29 -0.61
N ALA A 24 23.95 -0.32 -1.75
CA ALA A 24 25.40 -0.10 -1.80
C ALA A 24 25.81 1.30 -1.26
N ARG A 25 24.97 2.32 -1.47
CA ARG A 25 25.19 3.67 -0.92
C ARG A 25 25.05 3.71 0.60
N LEU A 26 24.11 2.95 1.17
CA LEU A 26 23.95 2.84 2.62
C LEU A 26 25.15 2.11 3.25
N ASP A 27 25.62 1.03 2.61
CA ASP A 27 26.75 0.25 3.10
C ASP A 27 28.08 1.05 3.04
N ALA A 28 28.28 1.85 1.99
CA ALA A 28 29.45 2.72 1.87
C ALA A 28 29.48 3.86 2.90
N ALA A 29 28.31 4.40 3.27
CA ALA A 29 28.20 5.45 4.28
C ALA A 29 28.57 4.95 5.69
N VAL A 30 28.27 3.67 5.98
CA VAL A 30 28.63 3.02 7.26
C VAL A 30 30.16 2.81 7.38
N GLY A 31 30.86 2.59 6.27
CA GLY A 31 32.30 2.33 6.27
C GLY A 31 33.18 3.57 6.54
N GLN A 32 32.73 4.79 6.21
CA GLN A 32 33.55 6.00 6.34
C GLN A 32 33.61 6.57 7.76
N GLN A 33 32.78 6.10 8.69
CA GLN A 33 32.66 6.72 10.03
C GLN A 33 33.77 6.29 11.02
N ASN A 34 34.80 5.55 10.58
CA ASN A 34 35.71 4.82 11.47
C ASN A 34 37.22 5.16 11.36
N GLN A 35 37.61 6.39 10.97
CA GLN A 35 39.02 6.80 10.96
C GLN A 35 39.32 8.10 11.77
N ASN A 36 39.99 7.89 12.92
CA ASN A 36 40.83 8.71 13.83
C ASN A 36 40.53 10.19 14.23
N PRO A 37 40.75 10.58 15.52
CA PRO A 37 40.56 11.95 16.05
C PRO A 37 41.87 12.74 16.33
N PRO A 38 41.79 14.08 16.44
CA PRO A 38 42.62 14.84 17.39
C PRO A 38 41.80 15.61 18.45
N GLN A 39 42.41 15.71 19.62
CA GLN A 39 41.91 16.06 20.95
C GLN A 39 42.04 17.56 21.29
N ILE A 40 40.99 18.26 21.75
CA ILE A 40 41.05 19.43 22.68
C ILE A 40 39.77 19.53 23.55
N THR A 41 39.95 19.82 24.84
CA THR A 41 39.04 19.89 26.03
C THR A 41 38.21 21.20 26.20
N PRO A 42 37.24 21.29 27.17
CA PRO A 42 35.89 21.90 27.07
C PRO A 42 35.75 23.24 27.86
N PRO A 43 34.56 23.82 28.19
CA PRO A 43 33.16 23.40 27.94
C PRO A 43 32.18 24.49 27.49
N THR A 44 31.15 24.11 26.73
CA THR A 44 29.83 24.73 26.86
C THR A 44 28.75 23.73 26.51
N THR A 45 27.79 23.58 27.42
CA THR A 45 26.61 22.71 27.32
C THR A 45 25.79 23.05 26.08
N SER A 46 25.82 22.17 25.09
CA SER A 46 24.75 22.02 24.11
C SER A 46 24.31 20.57 24.21
N SER A 47 23.09 20.35 24.68
CA SER A 47 22.47 19.03 24.81
C SER A 47 22.23 18.46 23.41
N THR A 48 23.25 17.82 22.86
CA THR A 48 23.19 17.06 21.63
C THR A 48 22.42 15.77 21.89
N ASN A 49 21.28 15.61 21.22
CA ASN A 49 20.55 14.34 21.13
C ASN A 49 21.46 13.31 20.43
N SER A 50 22.25 12.57 21.21
CA SER A 50 22.97 11.40 20.74
C SER A 50 21.93 10.31 20.46
N MET A 51 21.70 10.01 19.18
CA MET A 51 20.86 8.89 18.78
C MET A 51 21.66 7.60 19.00
N VAL A 52 21.65 7.13 20.25
CA VAL A 52 22.20 5.84 20.64
C VAL A 52 21.34 4.76 19.99
N LEU A 53 21.90 4.05 19.00
CA LEU A 53 21.27 2.87 18.42
C LEU A 53 21.33 1.73 19.45
N ALA A 54 20.39 1.76 20.39
CA ALA A 54 20.21 0.68 21.34
C ALA A 54 19.72 -0.58 20.61
N LYS A 55 20.27 -1.73 21.01
CA LYS A 55 19.76 -3.05 20.63
C LYS A 55 18.24 -3.06 20.85
N PRO A 56 17.41 -3.37 19.83
CA PRO A 56 15.96 -3.34 19.99
C PRO A 56 15.58 -4.27 21.13
N GLN A 57 14.77 -3.74 22.03
CA GLN A 57 14.29 -4.47 23.19
C GLN A 57 13.62 -5.76 22.71
N PRO A 58 13.92 -6.93 23.29
CA PRO A 58 13.22 -8.15 22.93
C PRO A 58 11.73 -7.93 23.19
N PHE A 59 10.92 -8.17 22.15
CA PHE A 59 9.48 -8.03 22.24
C PHE A 59 8.97 -8.96 23.35
N ASN A 60 8.38 -8.38 24.41
CA ASN A 60 8.03 -9.11 25.63
C ASN A 60 6.80 -10.03 25.49
N GLY A 61 6.39 -10.33 24.25
CA GLY A 61 5.38 -11.34 23.94
C GLY A 61 3.94 -11.03 24.38
N THR A 62 3.70 -9.99 25.18
CA THR A 62 2.33 -9.59 25.55
C THR A 62 1.67 -8.94 24.34
N GLN A 63 1.01 -9.75 23.52
CA GLN A 63 0.12 -9.26 22.48
C GLN A 63 -0.99 -8.49 23.19
N GLY A 64 -1.10 -7.19 22.91
CA GLY A 64 -2.22 -6.40 23.41
C GLY A 64 -3.54 -6.94 22.84
N ALA A 65 -4.67 -6.62 23.48
CA ALA A 65 -6.00 -7.06 23.05
C ALA A 65 -6.29 -6.81 21.55
N ALA A 66 -5.70 -5.76 20.96
CA ALA A 66 -5.79 -5.47 19.53
C ALA A 66 -5.13 -6.55 18.65
N ALA A 67 -3.96 -7.05 19.05
CA ALA A 67 -3.28 -8.12 18.32
C ALA A 67 -4.04 -9.45 18.43
N GLU A 68 -4.58 -9.77 19.61
CA GLU A 68 -5.43 -10.96 19.79
C GLU A 68 -6.72 -10.89 18.95
N SER A 69 -7.36 -9.72 18.92
CA SER A 69 -8.54 -9.48 18.08
C SER A 69 -8.23 -9.66 16.59
N LEU A 70 -7.08 -9.17 16.11
CA LEU A 70 -6.65 -9.33 14.73
C LEU A 70 -6.40 -10.81 14.38
N VAL A 71 -5.75 -11.55 15.29
CA VAL A 71 -5.54 -13.01 15.15
C VAL A 71 -6.88 -13.73 15.05
N GLY A 72 -7.86 -13.38 15.88
CA GLY A 72 -9.22 -13.96 15.83
C GLY A 72 -9.94 -13.69 14.51
N GLN A 73 -9.82 -12.47 13.98
CA GLN A 73 -10.41 -12.09 12.68
C GLN A 73 -9.73 -12.81 11.51
N ALA A 74 -8.40 -12.86 11.49
CA ALA A 74 -7.62 -13.60 10.49
C ALA A 74 -7.93 -15.10 10.52
N ALA A 75 -8.02 -15.68 11.71
CA ALA A 75 -8.40 -17.08 11.89
C ALA A 75 -9.80 -17.34 11.31
N THR A 76 -10.80 -16.54 11.72
CA THR A 76 -12.18 -16.64 11.22
C THR A 76 -12.27 -16.51 9.70
N TRP A 77 -11.57 -15.54 9.12
CA TRP A 77 -11.54 -15.33 7.67
C TRP A 77 -10.92 -16.52 6.92
N SER A 78 -9.84 -17.10 7.46
CA SER A 78 -9.12 -18.22 6.85
C SER A 78 -9.87 -19.56 6.92
N GLN A 79 -10.88 -19.69 7.80
CA GLN A 79 -11.64 -20.94 7.99
C GLN A 79 -12.27 -21.47 6.69
N GLN A 80 -12.70 -20.60 5.79
CA GLN A 80 -13.28 -21.02 4.50
C GLN A 80 -12.24 -21.72 3.61
N TYR A 81 -10.98 -21.31 3.65
CA TYR A 81 -9.89 -21.91 2.89
C TYR A 81 -9.40 -23.19 3.55
N LEU A 82 -9.31 -23.20 4.88
CA LEU A 82 -9.00 -24.41 5.65
C LEU A 82 -10.03 -25.50 5.40
N ARG A 83 -11.33 -25.15 5.39
CA ARG A 83 -12.40 -26.11 5.09
C ARG A 83 -12.25 -26.73 3.71
N LYS A 84 -11.99 -25.93 2.68
CA LYS A 84 -11.74 -26.40 1.32
C LYS A 84 -10.53 -27.33 1.24
N PHE A 85 -9.44 -26.94 1.91
CA PHE A 85 -8.23 -27.74 2.01
C PHE A 85 -8.50 -29.11 2.66
N PHE A 86 -9.23 -29.16 3.78
CA PHE A 86 -9.61 -30.41 4.44
C PHE A 86 -10.61 -31.25 3.63
N ASN A 87 -11.41 -30.62 2.77
CA ASN A 87 -12.31 -31.30 1.84
C ASN A 87 -11.60 -31.79 0.57
N THR A 88 -10.27 -31.67 0.47
CA THR A 88 -9.49 -32.01 -0.74
C THR A 88 -9.91 -31.21 -1.98
N GLU A 89 -10.57 -30.06 -1.79
CA GLU A 89 -10.81 -29.10 -2.87
C GLU A 89 -9.51 -28.37 -3.20
N GLU A 90 -9.27 -28.15 -4.50
CA GLU A 90 -8.11 -27.40 -4.94
C GLU A 90 -8.20 -25.94 -4.47
N VAL A 91 -7.27 -25.55 -3.61
CA VAL A 91 -7.10 -24.16 -3.16
C VAL A 91 -5.79 -23.64 -3.71
N ALA A 92 -5.88 -22.79 -4.73
CA ALA A 92 -4.72 -22.12 -5.30
C ALA A 92 -4.11 -21.15 -4.26
N PHE A 93 -2.83 -21.34 -3.93
CA PHE A 93 -2.14 -20.58 -2.88
C PHE A 93 -2.05 -19.07 -3.20
N ASP A 94 -1.92 -18.73 -4.48
CA ASP A 94 -1.95 -17.34 -4.97
C ASP A 94 -3.31 -16.67 -4.69
N LYS A 95 -4.42 -17.40 -4.87
CA LYS A 95 -5.76 -16.90 -4.56
C LYS A 95 -5.96 -16.66 -3.07
N PHE A 96 -5.44 -17.56 -2.23
CA PHE A 96 -5.42 -17.38 -0.77
C PHE A 96 -4.60 -16.13 -0.39
N LEU A 97 -3.37 -16.02 -0.87
CA LEU A 97 -2.47 -14.92 -0.54
C LEU A 97 -3.00 -13.57 -1.03
N HIS A 98 -3.59 -13.52 -2.22
CA HIS A 98 -4.23 -12.34 -2.77
C HIS A 98 -5.41 -11.87 -1.91
N GLY A 99 -6.32 -12.79 -1.56
CA GLY A 99 -7.45 -12.47 -0.67
C GLY A 99 -7.00 -12.01 0.72
N PHE A 100 -5.97 -12.65 1.28
CA PHE A 100 -5.45 -12.32 2.60
C PHE A 100 -4.81 -10.93 2.64
N LYS A 101 -3.96 -10.61 1.63
CA LYS A 101 -3.38 -9.27 1.48
C LYS A 101 -4.47 -8.21 1.34
N PHE A 102 -5.48 -8.47 0.50
CA PHE A 102 -6.59 -7.54 0.30
C PHE A 102 -7.37 -7.26 1.58
N SER A 103 -7.73 -8.30 2.34
CA SER A 103 -8.56 -8.14 3.56
C SER A 103 -7.83 -7.49 4.74
N PHE A 104 -6.52 -7.70 4.90
CA PHE A 104 -5.80 -7.31 6.11
C PHE A 104 -4.70 -6.27 5.91
N PHE A 105 -4.16 -6.13 4.70
CA PHE A 105 -3.04 -5.22 4.41
C PHE A 105 -3.44 -4.09 3.46
N ASP A 106 -4.49 -4.29 2.67
CA ASP A 106 -4.88 -3.37 1.60
C ASP A 106 -6.02 -2.41 1.98
N HIS A 107 -6.25 -2.20 3.28
CA HIS A 107 -7.10 -1.11 3.81
C HIS A 107 -6.67 0.27 3.28
N ASN A 108 -5.40 0.41 2.90
CA ASN A 108 -4.87 1.62 2.29
C ASN A 108 -5.29 1.77 0.82
N CYS A 109 -5.53 0.68 0.07
CA CYS A 109 -5.99 0.78 -1.31
C CYS A 109 -7.42 1.30 -1.43
N GLN A 110 -8.31 0.93 -0.50
CA GLN A 110 -9.66 1.51 -0.47
C GLN A 110 -9.61 3.00 -0.13
N HIS A 111 -8.85 3.38 0.90
CA HIS A 111 -8.71 4.76 1.28
C HIS A 111 -8.00 5.60 0.20
N CYS A 112 -6.94 5.07 -0.42
CA CYS A 112 -6.27 5.71 -1.54
C CYS A 112 -7.18 5.83 -2.77
N ALA A 113 -8.00 4.81 -3.06
CA ALA A 113 -9.00 4.86 -4.13
C ALA A 113 -10.07 5.91 -3.82
N GLU A 114 -10.54 5.99 -2.58
CA GLU A 114 -11.49 7.02 -2.14
C GLU A 114 -10.93 8.42 -2.31
N VAL A 115 -9.70 8.66 -1.83
CA VAL A 115 -9.01 9.94 -1.98
C VAL A 115 -8.86 10.27 -3.47
N ALA A 116 -8.40 9.33 -4.30
CA ALA A 116 -8.28 9.55 -5.74
C ALA A 116 -9.64 9.87 -6.39
N LEU A 117 -10.70 9.12 -6.07
CA LEU A 117 -12.05 9.30 -6.59
C LEU A 117 -12.64 10.67 -6.22
N GLN A 118 -12.38 11.20 -5.03
CA GLN A 118 -12.83 12.54 -4.62
C GLN A 118 -12.23 13.68 -5.45
N PHE A 119 -11.05 13.44 -6.04
CA PHE A 119 -10.34 14.42 -6.85
C PHE A 119 -10.60 14.29 -8.36
N ILE A 120 -11.21 13.19 -8.82
CA ILE A 120 -11.59 13.05 -10.24
C ILE A 120 -12.77 13.97 -10.53
N ARG A 121 -12.60 14.84 -11.53
CA ARG A 121 -13.61 15.79 -12.00
C ARG A 121 -13.78 15.69 -13.50
N GLN A 122 -14.99 15.86 -13.99
CA GLN A 122 -15.27 15.91 -15.43
C GLN A 122 -14.65 17.16 -16.07
N THR A 123 -13.53 16.98 -16.76
CA THR A 123 -12.82 18.08 -17.43
C THR A 123 -13.32 18.29 -18.86
N VAL A 124 -13.32 17.22 -19.67
CA VAL A 124 -13.56 17.29 -21.13
C VAL A 124 -14.85 16.59 -21.56
N THR A 125 -14.97 15.28 -21.36
CA THR A 125 -16.15 14.50 -21.76
C THR A 125 -16.61 13.57 -20.65
N VAL A 126 -17.91 13.23 -20.63
CA VAL A 126 -18.48 12.25 -19.68
C VAL A 126 -17.83 10.88 -19.86
N LEU A 127 -17.50 10.50 -21.11
CA LEU A 127 -16.88 9.20 -21.40
C LEU A 127 -15.47 9.07 -20.80
N ALA A 128 -14.64 10.11 -20.95
CA ALA A 128 -13.30 10.12 -20.36
C ALA A 128 -13.36 10.06 -18.83
N TYR A 129 -14.30 10.81 -18.23
CA TYR A 129 -14.58 10.78 -16.80
C TYR A 129 -15.01 9.40 -16.31
N MET A 130 -15.96 8.75 -17.00
CA MET A 130 -16.41 7.38 -16.66
C MET A 130 -15.27 6.38 -16.73
N GLN A 131 -14.40 6.47 -17.75
CA GLN A 131 -13.28 5.54 -17.90
C GLN A 131 -12.25 5.69 -16.77
N GLU A 132 -11.95 6.93 -16.39
CA GLU A 132 -11.05 7.24 -15.28
C GLU A 132 -11.66 6.87 -13.93
N PHE A 133 -12.96 7.10 -13.73
CA PHE A 133 -13.67 6.67 -12.52
C PHE A 133 -13.70 5.13 -12.40
N ASN A 134 -14.05 4.43 -13.48
CA ASN A 134 -14.15 2.96 -13.50
C ASN A 134 -12.78 2.26 -13.35
N SER A 135 -11.66 2.91 -13.69
CA SER A 135 -10.34 2.33 -13.44
C SER A 135 -10.00 2.28 -11.95
N HIS A 136 -10.61 3.14 -11.13
CA HIS A 136 -10.42 3.18 -9.68
C HIS A 136 -11.44 2.30 -8.93
N ASP A 137 -12.61 2.03 -9.51
CA ASP A 137 -13.67 1.19 -8.93
C ASP A 137 -13.32 -0.31 -8.91
N ARG A 138 -12.62 -0.81 -9.95
CA ARG A 138 -12.31 -2.25 -10.14
C ARG A 138 -11.49 -2.90 -9.02
N ALA A 139 -10.96 -2.13 -8.09
CA ALA A 139 -10.07 -2.62 -7.06
C ALA A 139 -10.77 -2.98 -5.74
N VAL A 140 -12.03 -2.56 -5.47
CA VAL A 140 -12.41 -2.41 -4.04
C VAL A 140 -13.78 -2.90 -3.56
N GLY A 141 -14.68 -3.41 -4.41
CA GLY A 141 -15.94 -4.01 -3.93
C GLY A 141 -16.81 -3.07 -3.07
N TRP A 142 -16.94 -1.82 -3.51
CA TRP A 142 -17.74 -0.78 -2.84
C TRP A 142 -19.24 -1.11 -2.83
N ALA A 143 -19.97 -0.56 -1.86
CA ALA A 143 -21.43 -0.50 -1.92
C ALA A 143 -21.88 0.54 -2.96
N ASP A 144 -23.00 0.29 -3.64
CA ASP A 144 -23.47 1.11 -4.76
C ASP A 144 -23.76 2.57 -4.37
N ALA A 145 -24.28 2.82 -3.17
CA ALA A 145 -24.71 4.15 -2.75
C ALA A 145 -23.55 5.16 -2.55
N PRO A 146 -22.46 4.85 -1.82
CA PRO A 146 -21.28 5.71 -1.75
C PRO A 146 -20.63 5.96 -3.12
N LEU A 147 -20.57 4.92 -3.96
CA LEU A 147 -19.98 5.01 -5.29
C LEU A 147 -20.77 5.97 -6.20
N MET A 148 -22.10 5.88 -6.16
CA MET A 148 -22.98 6.76 -6.92
C MET A 148 -22.84 8.23 -6.51
N SER A 149 -22.69 8.49 -5.21
CA SER A 149 -22.50 9.85 -4.69
C SER A 149 -21.18 10.46 -5.17
N LEU A 150 -20.09 9.71 -5.14
CA LEU A 150 -18.78 10.15 -5.67
C LEU A 150 -18.85 10.39 -7.18
N TYR A 151 -19.49 9.47 -7.92
CA TYR A 151 -19.67 9.58 -9.37
C TYR A 151 -20.46 10.84 -9.74
N GLN A 152 -21.54 11.14 -9.03
CA GLN A 152 -22.32 12.35 -9.28
C GLN A 152 -21.54 13.61 -8.91
N HIS A 153 -20.84 13.62 -7.78
CA HIS A 153 -20.09 14.78 -7.31
C HIS A 153 -18.96 15.20 -8.27
N GLY A 154 -18.34 14.26 -8.98
CA GLY A 154 -17.30 14.56 -9.96
C GLY A 154 -17.81 15.09 -11.31
N LEU A 155 -19.09 14.95 -11.63
CA LEU A 155 -19.67 15.47 -12.88
C LEU A 155 -19.81 17.00 -12.87
N LYS A 156 -19.75 17.60 -14.06
CA LYS A 156 -20.11 19.02 -14.25
C LYS A 156 -21.60 19.22 -14.02
N GLU A 157 -21.97 20.39 -13.50
CA GLU A 157 -23.35 20.77 -13.17
C GLU A 157 -24.33 20.57 -14.34
N ASN A 158 -23.94 20.92 -15.57
CA ASN A 158 -24.77 20.71 -16.75
C ASN A 158 -25.05 19.23 -17.07
N SER A 159 -24.15 18.33 -16.66
CA SER A 159 -24.27 16.88 -16.82
C SER A 159 -25.00 16.25 -15.62
N GLN A 160 -24.82 16.79 -14.41
CA GLN A 160 -25.58 16.42 -13.22
C GLN A 160 -27.08 16.71 -13.39
N LEU A 161 -27.42 17.90 -13.90
CA LEU A 161 -28.80 18.30 -14.13
C LEU A 161 -29.49 17.37 -15.14
N ALA A 162 -28.78 16.92 -16.19
CA ALA A 162 -29.33 15.97 -17.17
C ALA A 162 -29.63 14.58 -16.57
N MET A 163 -28.86 14.14 -15.56
CA MET A 163 -29.08 12.88 -14.85
C MET A 163 -30.19 12.95 -13.79
N GLN A 164 -30.60 14.16 -13.39
CA GLN A 164 -31.69 14.38 -12.43
C GLN A 164 -33.10 14.27 -13.07
N TRP A 165 -33.15 14.25 -14.42
CA TRP A 165 -34.37 14.13 -15.23
C TRP A 165 -34.53 12.75 -15.90
N LEU A 166 -33.70 11.77 -15.53
CA LEU A 166 -33.79 10.36 -15.91
C LEU A 166 -34.28 9.52 -14.72
#